data_AF-A0A7G9RW94-F1
#
_entry.id   AF-A0A7G9RW94-F1
#
_cell.length_a   1.000
_cell.length_b   1.000
_cell.length_c   1.000
_cell.angle_alpha   90.00
_cell.angle_beta   90.00
_cell.angle_gamma   90.00
#
_symmetry.space_group_name_H-M   'P 1'
#
loop_
_entity.id
_entity.type
_entity.pdbx_description
1 polymer ?
#
loop_
_entity_poly.entity_id
_entity_poly.type
_entity_poly.pdbx_seq_one_letter_code
_entity_poly.pdbx_strand_id
1 'polypeptide(L)'
;MAIKWIRIDDRLIHGQVATSWLRHINAEQVICISDKAAANPVQVKVLQMAAPDLKVHVFGVDKFISIFNAQPIKRSTFVIVESTLDVLRLLEGA
;
A
#
# COMPACT_ATOMS: atom_id res chain seq x y z
N MET A 1 1.71 2.90 17.01
CA MET A 1 0.84 2.84 15.83
C MET A 1 1.51 1.99 14.75
N ALA A 2 0.79 1.03 14.16
CA ALA A 2 1.37 0.08 13.21
C ALA A 2 1.55 0.65 11.80
N ILE A 3 0.67 1.55 11.37
CA ILE A 3 0.88 2.37 10.17
C ILE A 3 1.88 3.47 10.52
N LYS A 4 3.02 3.48 9.83
CA LYS A 4 4.11 4.44 10.05
C LYS A 4 4.00 5.67 9.16
N TRP A 5 3.45 5.49 7.95
CA TRP A 5 3.31 6.54 6.96
C TRP A 5 2.27 6.17 5.90
N ILE A 6 1.63 7.19 5.34
CA ILE A 6 0.71 7.08 4.21
C ILE A 6 1.18 8.03 3.11
N ARG A 7 1.35 7.52 1.89
CA ARG A 7 1.74 8.30 0.70
C ARG A 7 0.63 8.21 -0.34
N ILE A 8 0.33 9.32 -1.00
CA ILE A 8 -0.52 9.34 -2.19
C ILE A 8 0.40 9.46 -3.41
N ASP A 9 0.37 8.45 -4.29
CA ASP A 9 1.17 8.40 -5.51
C ASP A 9 0.51 7.44 -6.53
N ASP A 10 0.14 7.98 -7.69
CA ASP A 10 -0.56 7.26 -8.75
C ASP A 10 0.30 6.16 -9.41
N ARG A 11 1.63 6.27 -9.28
CA ARG A 11 2.58 5.27 -9.78
C ARG A 11 2.96 4.22 -8.74
N LEU A 12 2.42 4.32 -7.52
CA LEU A 12 2.65 3.38 -6.42
C LEU A 12 4.15 3.21 -6.11
N ILE A 13 4.69 1.99 -6.21
CA ILE A 13 6.12 1.73 -6.04
C ILE A 13 6.81 1.95 -7.39
N HIS A 14 7.56 3.05 -7.51
CA HIS A 14 8.33 3.36 -8.72
C HIS A 14 9.69 4.00 -8.41
N GLY A 15 10.66 3.67 -9.26
CA GLY A 15 12.02 4.21 -9.22
C GLY A 15 12.72 4.08 -7.86
N GLN A 16 13.68 4.97 -7.62
CA GLN A 16 14.41 5.03 -6.34
C GLN A 16 13.66 5.84 -5.27
N VAL A 17 12.58 6.52 -5.63
CA VAL A 17 11.83 7.39 -4.71
C VAL A 17 11.12 6.52 -3.69
N ALA A 18 10.31 5.55 -4.13
CA ALA A 18 9.60 4.66 -3.22
C ALA A 18 10.57 3.86 -2.35
N THR A 19 11.62 3.28 -2.94
CA THR A 19 12.63 2.49 -2.19
C THR A 19 13.41 3.31 -1.17
N SER A 20 13.63 4.61 -1.42
CA SER A 20 14.27 5.50 -0.44
C SER A 20 13.37 5.78 0.77
N TRP A 21 12.07 6.03 0.54
CA TRP A 21 11.09 6.17 1.62
C TRP A 21 10.96 4.90 2.45
N LEU A 22 10.91 3.74 1.78
CA LEU A 22 10.79 2.43 2.44
C LEU A 22 11.95 2.17 3.40
N ARG A 23 13.18 2.47 2.97
CA ARG A 23 14.37 2.37 3.83
C ARG A 23 14.35 3.38 4.99
N HIS A 24 13.94 4.62 4.73
CA HIS A 24 13.93 5.68 5.75
C HIS A 24 12.88 5.43 6.83
N ILE A 25 11.69 4.97 6.45
CA ILE A 25 10.57 4.73 7.36
C ILE A 25 10.75 3.43 8.15
N ASN A 26 11.62 2.52 7.66
CA ASN A 26 11.93 1.25 8.29
C ASN A 26 10.66 0.43 8.60
N ALA A 27 9.79 0.29 7.60
CA ALA A 27 8.58 -0.53 7.67
C ALA A 27 8.88 -1.98 7.27
N GLU A 28 8.21 -2.93 7.92
CA GLU A 28 8.31 -4.37 7.64
C GLU A 28 7.50 -4.80 6.40
N GLN A 29 6.53 -3.98 6.00
CA GLN A 29 5.66 -4.27 4.85
C GLN A 29 5.15 -3.01 4.16
N VAL A 30 4.74 -3.18 2.91
CA VAL A 30 4.12 -2.16 2.07
C VAL A 30 2.72 -2.61 1.66
N ILE A 31 1.75 -1.73 1.79
CA ILE A 31 0.39 -1.95 1.29
C ILE A 31 0.10 -0.90 0.22
N CYS A 32 -0.03 -1.35 -1.03
CA CYS A 32 -0.51 -0.56 -2.14
C CYS A 32 -2.03 -0.71 -2.26
N ILE A 33 -2.75 0.40 -2.24
CA ILE A 33 -4.20 0.45 -2.35
C ILE A 33 -4.55 1.11 -3.68
N SER A 34 -5.06 0.29 -4.61
CA SER A 34 -5.40 0.67 -5.98
C SER A 34 -6.29 -0.42 -6.59
N ASP A 35 -7.52 -0.05 -6.95
CA ASP A 35 -8.45 -0.97 -7.62
C ASP A 35 -7.89 -1.43 -8.97
N LYS A 36 -7.28 -0.49 -9.72
CA LYS A 36 -6.64 -0.75 -11.01
C LYS A 36 -5.49 -1.73 -10.90
N ALA A 37 -4.57 -1.53 -9.95
CA ALA A 37 -3.42 -2.40 -9.76
C ALA A 37 -3.84 -3.77 -9.23
N ALA A 38 -4.79 -3.84 -8.30
CA ALA A 38 -5.29 -5.09 -7.75
C ALA A 38 -6.00 -5.96 -8.80
N ALA A 39 -6.65 -5.34 -9.80
CA ALA A 39 -7.30 -6.04 -10.90
C ALA A 39 -6.33 -6.55 -11.98
N ASN A 40 -5.05 -6.13 -11.97
CA ASN A 40 -4.07 -6.49 -12.98
C ASN A 40 -2.96 -7.39 -12.39
N PRO A 41 -2.97 -8.72 -12.66
CA PRO A 41 -1.98 -9.65 -12.12
C PRO A 41 -0.52 -9.33 -12.52
N VAL A 42 -0.31 -8.72 -13.70
CA VAL A 42 1.02 -8.30 -14.13
C VAL A 42 1.49 -7.13 -13.28
N GLN A 43 0.62 -6.14 -13.05
CA GLN A 43 0.95 -4.98 -12.23
C GLN A 43 1.22 -5.36 -10.77
N VAL A 44 0.46 -6.30 -10.20
CA VAL A 44 0.73 -6.86 -8.86
C VAL A 44 2.14 -7.45 -8.78
N LYS A 45 2.54 -8.28 -9.75
CA LYS A 45 3.88 -8.89 -9.79
C LYS A 45 4.97 -7.83 -9.92
N VAL A 46 4.77 -6.82 -10.77
CA VAL A 46 5.74 -5.72 -10.94
C VAL A 46 5.95 -4.97 -9.62
N LEU A 47 4.87 -4.65 -8.89
CA LEU A 47 4.97 -3.97 -7.60
C LEU A 47 5.69 -4.81 -6.55
N GLN A 48 5.47 -6.13 -6.53
CA GLN A 48 6.17 -7.05 -5.64
C GLN A 48 7.67 -7.14 -5.98
N MET A 49 8.02 -7.17 -7.26
CA MET A 49 9.41 -7.18 -7.72
C MET A 49 10.13 -5.85 -7.46
N ALA A 50 9.40 -4.73 -7.36
CA ALA A 50 9.99 -3.41 -7.12
C ALA A 50 10.52 -3.22 -5.68
N ALA A 51 10.08 -4.05 -4.73
CA ALA A 51 10.57 -4.05 -3.35
C ALA A 51 10.74 -5.50 -2.84
N PRO A 52 11.72 -6.25 -3.37
CA PRO A 52 11.83 -7.70 -3.13
C PRO A 52 12.16 -8.05 -1.68
N ASP A 53 12.78 -7.14 -0.93
CA ASP A 53 13.17 -7.34 0.47
C ASP A 53 12.01 -7.10 1.45
N LEU A 54 10.86 -6.63 0.97
CA LEU A 54 9.70 -6.29 1.79
C LEU A 54 8.48 -7.12 1.37
N LYS A 55 7.56 -7.32 2.33
CA LYS A 55 6.24 -7.87 2.00
C LYS A 55 5.40 -6.81 1.33
N VAL A 56 5.13 -6.98 0.04
CA VAL A 56 4.27 -6.08 -0.74
C VAL A 56 2.89 -6.70 -0.93
N HIS A 57 1.87 -6.02 -0.41
CA HIS A 57 0.46 -6.36 -0.61
C HIS A 57 -0.19 -5.33 -1.54
N VAL A 58 -1.07 -5.81 -2.43
CA VAL A 58 -1.84 -4.96 -3.33
C VAL A 58 -3.33 -5.28 -3.13
N PHE A 59 -4.12 -4.28 -2.79
CA PHE A 59 -5.56 -4.43 -2.57
C PHE A 59 -6.34 -3.35 -3.33
N GLY A 60 -7.56 -3.69 -3.72
CA GLY A 60 -8.58 -2.69 -3.99
C GLY A 60 -9.08 -2.06 -2.69
N VAL A 61 -9.73 -0.91 -2.80
CA VAL A 61 -10.13 -0.07 -1.65
C VAL A 61 -11.08 -0.83 -0.73
N ASP A 62 -12.20 -1.33 -1.27
CA ASP A 62 -13.24 -1.98 -0.46
C ASP A 62 -12.74 -3.29 0.18
N LYS A 63 -11.89 -4.03 -0.55
CA LYS A 63 -11.24 -5.23 -0.02
C LYS A 63 -10.31 -4.90 1.14
N PHE A 64 -9.53 -3.82 1.02
CA PHE A 64 -8.65 -3.39 2.10
C PHE A 64 -9.45 -2.98 3.34
N ILE A 65 -10.52 -2.19 3.18
CA ILE A 65 -11.40 -1.79 4.29
C ILE A 65 -11.96 -3.01 5.02
N SER A 66 -12.50 -3.98 4.28
CA SER A 66 -13.03 -5.21 4.85
C SER A 66 -11.98 -5.98 5.66
N ILE A 67 -10.76 -6.12 5.13
CA ILE A 67 -9.66 -6.81 5.83
C ILE A 67 -9.21 -6.02 7.06
N PHE A 68 -9.09 -4.70 6.95
CA PHE A 68 -8.64 -3.83 8.03
C PHE A 68 -9.59 -3.88 9.22
N ASN A 69 -10.90 -3.84 8.96
CA ASN A 69 -11.94 -3.90 9.98
C ASN A 69 -12.01 -5.29 10.66
N ALA A 70 -11.69 -6.36 9.92
CA ALA A 70 -11.63 -7.71 10.48
C ALA A 70 -10.34 -7.99 11.25
N GLN A 71 -9.21 -7.45 10.78
CA GLN A 71 -7.88 -7.75 11.30
C GLN A 71 -7.02 -6.47 11.34
N PRO A 72 -6.78 -5.90 12.53
CA PRO A 72 -5.97 -4.70 12.64
C PRO A 72 -4.52 -4.98 12.25
N ILE A 73 -3.90 -3.99 11.61
CA ILE A 73 -2.50 -4.04 11.20
C ILE A 73 -1.62 -4.05 12.46
N LYS A 74 -0.76 -5.08 12.59
CA LYS A 74 0.20 -5.23 13.70
C LYS A 74 1.65 -4.93 13.30
N ARG A 75 2.01 -5.23 12.06
CA ARG A 75 3.35 -5.00 11.50
C ARG A 75 3.55 -3.53 11.15
N SER A 76 4.77 -3.04 11.28
CA SER A 76 5.09 -1.69 10.83
C SER A 76 4.88 -1.55 9.33
N THR A 77 4.00 -0.62 8.92
CA THR A 77 3.45 -0.61 7.56
C THR A 77 3.61 0.76 6.90
N PHE A 78 4.08 0.74 5.66
CA PHE A 78 4.04 1.86 4.73
C PHE A 78 2.85 1.69 3.79
N VAL A 79 1.92 2.64 3.77
CA VAL A 79 0.74 2.59 2.89
C VAL A 79 0.95 3.54 1.72
N ILE A 80 0.68 3.05 0.50
CA ILE A 80 0.66 3.87 -0.71
C ILE A 80 -0.74 3.77 -1.32
N VAL A 81 -1.36 4.90 -1.59
CA VAL A 81 -2.71 5.00 -2.16
C VAL A 81 -2.62 5.72 -3.51
N GLU A 82 -3.36 5.26 -4.52
CA GLU A 82 -3.30 5.82 -5.87
C GLU A 82 -3.84 7.26 -5.94
N SER A 83 -4.92 7.56 -5.23
CA SER A 83 -5.62 8.85 -5.33
C SER A 83 -6.07 9.42 -3.98
N THR A 84 -6.32 10.72 -3.94
CA THR A 84 -6.91 11.40 -2.77
C THR A 84 -8.35 10.95 -2.51
N LEU A 85 -9.10 10.58 -3.55
CA LEU A 85 -10.46 10.07 -3.43
C LEU A 85 -10.47 8.72 -2.71
N ASP A 86 -9.52 7.85 -3.03
CA ASP A 86 -9.39 6.55 -2.34
C ASP A 86 -8.99 6.75 -0.88
N VAL A 87 -8.16 7.74 -0.56
CA VAL A 87 -7.88 8.10 0.84
C VAL A 87 -9.15 8.54 1.57
N LEU A 88 -10.01 9.35 0.95
CA LEU A 88 -11.28 9.74 1.54
C LEU A 88 -12.16 8.51 1.82
N ARG A 89 -12.31 7.62 0.83
CA ARG A 89 -13.07 6.36 0.97
C ARG A 89 -12.52 5.49 2.11
N LEU A 90 -11.19 5.42 2.24
CA LEU A 90 -10.54 4.70 3.34
C LEU A 90 -10.87 5.31 4.71
N LEU A 91 -10.88 6.64 4.81
CA LEU A 91 -11.21 7.33 6.07
C LEU A 91 -12.68 7.20 6.46
N GLU A 92 -13.58 7.17 5.47
CA GLU A 92 -15.03 7.03 5.70
C GLU A 92 -15.44 5.60 6.02
N GLY A 93 -14.69 4.60 5.54
CA GLY A 93 -15.02 3.18 5.72
C GLY A 93 -14.23 2.44 6.81
N ALA A 94 -13.15 3.02 7.33
CA ALA A 94 -12.29 2.45 8.37
C ALA A 94 -12.78 2.71 9.81
#